data_AF-A0A812DQ02-F1
#
_entry.id   AF-A0A812DQ02-F1
#
_cell.length_a   1.000
_cell.length_b   1.000
_cell.length_c   1.000
_cell.angle_alpha   90.00
_cell.angle_beta   90.00
_cell.angle_gamma   90.00
#
_symmetry.space_group_name_H-M   'P 1'
#
loop_
_entity.id
_entity.type
_entity.pdbx_description
1 polymer ?
#
loop_
_entity_poly.entity_id
_entity_poly.type
_entity_poly.pdbx_seq_one_letter_code
_entity_poly.pdbx_strand_id
1 'polypeptide(L)'
;MNSRQQQEILEIRQYIGKTVDISKGKENFADIAKPILKVEIGLNKKFKILDFQSLLANNGKNNQTLSSLCEFLAEVETICVNFKKCIPQYSFIPVTHSVYLNMLEIKGGKELFQLIGYAEVDHRGLERFEENISDLMELLVDIIIARCELTEYLLDDHPHPHYILHTIKEFADSDHFKAITFLHQIPLKSIRQVVILQNNKNKTLIFLNKNVSRLLKCPSKT
;
A
#
# COMPACT_ATOMS: atom_id res chain seq x y z
N MET A 1 -17.78 3.75 20.21
CA MET A 1 -17.20 2.92 19.11
C MET A 1 -17.79 1.54 19.22
N ASN A 2 -18.28 0.96 18.12
CA ASN A 2 -19.09 -0.28 18.15
C ASN A 2 -18.16 -1.50 18.24
N SER A 3 -17.89 -1.98 19.46
CA SER A 3 -16.99 -3.11 19.77
C SER A 3 -17.31 -4.38 18.97
N ARG A 4 -18.57 -4.55 18.58
CA ARG A 4 -19.06 -5.67 17.77
C ARG A 4 -18.44 -5.73 16.38
N GLN A 5 -18.31 -4.60 15.67
CA GLN A 5 -17.75 -4.58 14.31
C GLN A 5 -16.25 -4.89 14.33
N GLN A 6 -15.53 -4.42 15.36
CA GLN A 6 -14.11 -4.72 15.52
C GLN A 6 -13.88 -6.20 15.83
N GLN A 7 -14.75 -6.79 16.63
CA GLN A 7 -14.72 -8.23 16.91
C GLN A 7 -15.00 -9.05 15.64
N GLU A 8 -15.99 -8.65 14.84
CA GLU A 8 -16.31 -9.32 13.57
C GLU A 8 -15.15 -9.27 12.56
N ILE A 9 -14.48 -8.13 12.42
CA ILE A 9 -13.24 -8.02 11.61
C ILE A 9 -12.17 -8.98 12.13
N LEU A 10 -11.95 -9.02 13.44
CA LEU A 10 -10.94 -9.88 14.03
C LEU A 10 -11.22 -11.36 13.73
N GLU A 11 -12.46 -11.79 13.85
CA GLU A 11 -12.88 -13.17 13.55
C GLU A 11 -12.67 -13.52 12.07
N ILE A 12 -13.05 -12.63 11.15
CA ILE A 12 -12.83 -12.83 9.71
C ILE A 12 -11.34 -12.89 9.39
N ARG A 13 -10.52 -11.99 9.96
CA ARG A 13 -9.06 -12.00 9.79
C ARG A 13 -8.43 -13.30 10.27
N GLN A 14 -8.84 -13.79 11.45
CA GLN A 14 -8.37 -15.07 11.98
C GLN A 14 -8.77 -16.24 11.08
N TYR A 15 -9.98 -16.20 10.51
CA TYR A 15 -10.43 -17.20 9.55
C TYR A 15 -9.59 -17.17 8.26
N ILE A 16 -9.36 -15.99 7.66
CA ILE A 16 -8.49 -15.84 6.49
C ILE A 16 -7.09 -16.38 6.80
N GLY A 17 -6.50 -15.97 7.93
CA GLY A 17 -5.17 -16.42 8.34
C GLY A 17 -5.05 -17.94 8.48
N LYS A 18 -6.03 -18.59 9.14
CA LYS A 18 -6.08 -20.05 9.28
C LYS A 18 -6.22 -20.75 7.93
N THR A 19 -7.09 -20.24 7.07
CA THR A 19 -7.33 -20.81 5.74
C THR A 19 -6.07 -20.73 4.88
N VAL A 20 -5.45 -19.55 4.81
CA VAL A 20 -4.16 -19.36 4.14
C VAL A 20 -3.08 -20.26 4.74
N ASP A 21 -3.08 -20.46 6.07
CA ASP A 21 -2.10 -21.30 6.74
C ASP A 21 -2.19 -22.78 6.33
N ILE A 22 -3.41 -23.31 6.21
CA ILE A 22 -3.67 -24.70 5.85
C ILE A 22 -3.63 -24.92 4.34
N SER A 23 -3.98 -23.89 3.57
CA SER A 23 -4.00 -23.95 2.12
C SER A 23 -2.59 -24.17 1.55
N LYS A 24 -2.48 -25.05 0.55
CA LYS A 24 -1.22 -25.21 -0.21
C LYS A 24 -1.09 -24.17 -1.33
N GLY A 25 -1.80 -23.05 -1.25
CA GLY A 25 -1.87 -22.01 -2.28
C GLY A 25 -2.71 -22.37 -3.49
N LYS A 26 -3.83 -23.08 -3.31
CA LYS A 26 -4.77 -23.48 -4.38
C LYS A 26 -6.14 -22.80 -4.29
N GLU A 27 -6.33 -21.93 -3.31
CA GLU A 27 -7.62 -21.30 -3.02
C GLU A 27 -7.65 -19.87 -3.57
N ASN A 28 -8.83 -19.42 -3.98
CA ASN A 28 -9.03 -18.02 -4.30
C ASN A 28 -9.24 -17.22 -3.00
N PHE A 29 -8.16 -16.68 -2.44
CA PHE A 29 -8.22 -15.98 -1.16
C PHE A 29 -9.13 -14.74 -1.16
N ALA A 30 -9.36 -14.11 -2.32
CA ALA A 30 -10.33 -13.02 -2.44
C ALA A 30 -11.76 -13.44 -2.08
N ASP A 31 -12.19 -14.65 -2.46
CA ASP A 31 -13.53 -15.15 -2.11
C ASP A 31 -13.67 -15.41 -0.61
N ILE A 32 -12.60 -15.90 0.03
CA ILE A 32 -12.54 -16.15 1.47
C ILE A 32 -12.65 -14.84 2.26
N ALA A 33 -12.15 -13.73 1.71
CA ALA A 33 -12.21 -12.42 2.34
C ALA A 33 -13.53 -11.66 2.12
N LYS A 34 -14.40 -12.07 1.18
CA LYS A 34 -15.69 -11.41 0.89
C LYS A 34 -16.55 -11.04 2.10
N PRO A 35 -16.65 -11.86 3.16
CA PRO A 35 -17.40 -11.47 4.36
C PRO A 35 -16.95 -10.14 4.98
N ILE A 36 -15.67 -9.76 4.85
CA ILE A 36 -15.14 -8.51 5.41
C ILE A 36 -15.74 -7.26 4.77
N LEU A 37 -16.18 -7.38 3.51
CA LEU A 37 -16.74 -6.27 2.75
C LEU A 37 -18.10 -5.82 3.30
N LYS A 38 -18.84 -6.73 3.94
CA LYS A 38 -20.18 -6.48 4.52
C LYS A 38 -20.12 -5.76 5.87
N VAL A 39 -18.93 -5.68 6.47
CA VAL A 39 -18.76 -4.98 7.74
C VAL A 39 -18.66 -3.49 7.45
N GLU A 40 -19.71 -2.75 7.84
CA GLU A 40 -19.84 -1.30 7.63
C GLU A 40 -18.90 -0.51 8.57
N ILE A 41 -17.61 -0.52 8.22
CA ILE A 41 -16.55 0.13 8.97
C ILE A 41 -15.57 0.83 8.02
N GLY A 42 -15.00 1.95 8.48
CA GLY A 42 -14.01 2.70 7.72
C GLY A 42 -12.84 1.82 7.27
N LEU A 43 -12.40 2.03 6.03
CA LEU A 43 -11.45 1.19 5.32
C LEU A 43 -10.16 0.95 6.12
N ASN A 44 -9.59 1.99 6.73
CA ASN A 44 -8.39 1.91 7.58
C ASN A 44 -8.50 0.95 8.76
N LYS A 45 -9.72 0.69 9.27
CA LYS A 45 -9.91 -0.20 10.42
C LYS A 45 -9.91 -1.69 10.05
N LYS A 46 -9.91 -2.00 8.75
CA LYS A 46 -9.83 -3.39 8.25
C LYS A 46 -8.39 -3.91 8.21
N PHE A 47 -7.39 -3.01 8.18
CA PHE A 47 -5.96 -3.32 8.02
C PHE A 47 -5.20 -3.15 9.33
N LYS A 48 -4.11 -3.92 9.52
CA LYS A 48 -3.24 -3.83 10.70
C LYS A 48 -1.85 -3.30 10.38
N ILE A 49 -1.28 -3.73 9.26
CA ILE A 49 0.09 -3.46 8.82
C ILE A 49 0.07 -2.64 7.53
N LEU A 50 -0.75 -3.04 6.56
CA LEU A 50 -0.82 -2.40 5.25
C LEU A 50 -1.52 -1.04 5.33
N ASP A 51 -0.83 0.02 4.92
CA ASP A 51 -1.46 1.33 4.68
C ASP A 51 -2.16 1.35 3.31
N PHE A 52 -3.31 0.67 3.26
CA PHE A 52 -4.09 0.56 2.03
C PHE A 52 -4.67 1.90 1.57
N GLN A 53 -4.92 2.84 2.49
CA GLN A 53 -5.43 4.17 2.14
C GLN A 53 -4.40 4.94 1.31
N SER A 54 -3.14 4.95 1.74
CA SER A 54 -2.06 5.60 0.99
C SER A 54 -1.84 4.93 -0.38
N LEU A 55 -1.96 3.59 -0.47
CA LEU A 55 -1.87 2.87 -1.75
C LEU A 55 -2.99 3.29 -2.71
N LEU A 56 -4.24 3.35 -2.23
CA LEU A 56 -5.37 3.82 -3.02
C LEU A 56 -5.20 5.27 -3.45
N ALA A 57 -4.81 6.14 -2.52
CA ALA A 57 -4.60 7.55 -2.80
C ALA A 57 -3.56 7.80 -3.91
N ASN A 58 -2.45 7.07 -3.84
CA ASN A 58 -1.34 7.26 -4.77
C ASN A 58 -1.61 6.68 -6.16
N ASN A 59 -2.43 5.62 -6.24
CA ASN A 59 -2.69 4.85 -7.46
C ASN A 59 -4.15 4.93 -7.94
N GLY A 60 -5.02 5.70 -7.29
CA GLY A 60 -6.46 5.78 -7.55
C GLY A 60 -6.90 6.81 -8.58
N LYS A 61 -6.03 7.18 -9.53
CA LYS A 61 -6.33 8.24 -10.51
C LYS A 61 -7.45 7.85 -11.48
N ASN A 62 -7.50 6.58 -11.87
CA ASN A 62 -8.51 6.03 -12.76
C ASN A 62 -8.61 4.50 -12.57
N ASN A 63 -9.57 3.87 -13.25
CA ASN A 63 -9.77 2.42 -13.15
C ASN A 63 -8.58 1.62 -13.68
N GLN A 64 -7.82 2.15 -14.64
CA GLN A 64 -6.64 1.46 -15.16
C GLN A 64 -5.55 1.35 -14.08
N THR A 65 -5.25 2.43 -13.37
CA THR A 65 -4.23 2.42 -12.30
C THR A 65 -4.68 1.61 -11.09
N LEU A 66 -5.99 1.57 -10.81
CA LEU A 66 -6.56 0.66 -9.80
C LEU A 66 -6.49 -0.81 -10.22
N SER A 67 -6.70 -1.11 -11.51
CA SER A 67 -6.51 -2.47 -12.06
C SER A 67 -5.07 -2.92 -11.92
N SER A 68 -4.09 -2.07 -12.28
CA SER A 68 -2.67 -2.36 -12.10
C SER A 68 -2.30 -2.56 -10.62
N LEU A 69 -2.86 -1.77 -9.70
CA LEU A 69 -2.68 -1.99 -8.26
C LEU A 69 -3.28 -3.34 -7.82
N CYS A 70 -4.45 -3.72 -8.33
CA CYS A 70 -5.08 -4.99 -8.02
C CYS A 70 -4.26 -6.20 -8.51
N GLU A 71 -3.73 -6.12 -9.74
CA GLU A 71 -2.82 -7.12 -10.31
C GLU A 71 -1.52 -7.22 -9.50
N PHE A 72 -0.94 -6.08 -9.14
CA PHE A 72 0.26 -6.03 -8.30
C PHE A 72 0.02 -6.67 -6.93
N LEU A 73 -1.10 -6.38 -6.26
CA LEU A 73 -1.44 -7.02 -4.98
C LEU A 73 -1.62 -8.55 -5.13
N ALA A 74 -2.13 -9.04 -6.26
CA ALA A 74 -2.20 -10.48 -6.53
C ALA A 74 -0.82 -11.13 -6.71
N GLU A 75 0.11 -10.43 -7.37
CA GLU A 75 1.50 -10.84 -7.50
C GLU A 75 2.19 -10.88 -6.13
N VAL A 76 2.00 -9.84 -5.31
CA VAL A 76 2.52 -9.77 -3.94
C VAL A 76 1.92 -10.86 -3.04
N GLU A 77 0.62 -11.13 -3.13
CA GLU A 77 -0.03 -12.24 -2.44
C GLU A 77 0.64 -13.58 -2.77
N THR A 78 0.87 -13.83 -4.07
CA THR A 78 1.55 -15.03 -4.55
C THR A 78 2.98 -15.12 -3.98
N ILE A 79 3.70 -14.00 -3.96
CA ILE A 79 5.04 -13.92 -3.36
C ILE A 79 4.96 -14.31 -1.89
N CYS A 80 4.11 -13.67 -1.08
CA CYS A 80 3.96 -13.98 0.35
C CYS A 80 3.59 -15.44 0.63
N VAL A 81 2.71 -16.04 -0.18
CA VAL A 81 2.32 -17.46 -0.04
C VAL A 81 3.49 -18.40 -0.37
N ASN A 82 4.23 -18.11 -1.44
CA ASN A 82 5.42 -18.89 -1.78
C ASN A 82 6.53 -18.67 -0.76
N PHE A 83 6.63 -17.44 -0.26
CA PHE A 83 7.54 -17.03 0.78
C PHE A 83 7.39 -17.93 2.00
N LYS A 84 6.16 -18.06 2.50
CA LYS A 84 5.78 -18.97 3.59
C LYS A 84 6.26 -20.42 3.37
N LYS A 85 6.18 -20.94 2.15
CA LYS A 85 6.61 -22.32 1.83
C LYS A 85 8.14 -22.48 1.89
N CYS A 86 8.88 -21.42 1.61
CA CYS A 86 10.33 -21.43 1.46
C CYS A 86 11.10 -21.00 2.73
N ILE A 87 10.42 -20.43 3.74
CA ILE A 87 11.02 -19.92 5.00
C ILE A 87 12.03 -20.88 5.65
N PRO A 88 11.84 -22.21 5.70
CA PRO A 88 12.79 -23.08 6.40
C PRO A 88 14.12 -23.30 5.67
N GLN A 89 14.27 -22.88 4.41
CA GLN A 89 15.32 -23.41 3.52
C GLN A 89 16.19 -22.35 2.84
N TYR A 90 15.77 -21.08 2.78
CA TYR A 90 16.45 -20.07 1.98
C TYR A 90 16.58 -18.75 2.72
N SER A 91 17.82 -18.27 2.86
CA SER A 91 18.15 -16.90 3.26
C SER A 91 17.96 -15.89 2.13
N PHE A 92 17.81 -16.36 0.88
CA PHE A 92 17.68 -15.55 -0.32
C PHE A 92 16.55 -16.08 -1.20
N ILE A 93 15.58 -15.22 -1.51
CA ILE A 93 14.51 -15.52 -2.46
C ILE A 93 14.51 -14.35 -3.44
N PRO A 94 14.94 -14.53 -4.70
CA PRO A 94 14.94 -13.46 -5.67
C PRO A 94 13.52 -13.20 -6.18
N VAL A 95 13.22 -11.95 -6.48
CA VAL A 95 12.06 -11.60 -7.32
C VAL A 95 12.49 -11.57 -8.78
N THR A 96 11.57 -11.85 -9.71
CA THR A 96 11.85 -11.74 -11.14
C THR A 96 12.02 -10.27 -11.52
N HIS A 97 12.68 -10.01 -12.66
CA HIS A 97 12.81 -8.64 -13.18
C HIS A 97 11.45 -7.99 -13.46
N SER A 98 10.44 -8.76 -13.89
CA SER A 98 9.08 -8.25 -14.11
C SER A 98 8.43 -7.78 -12.81
N VAL A 99 8.53 -8.56 -11.73
CA VAL A 99 8.04 -8.19 -10.39
C VAL A 99 8.70 -6.89 -9.93
N TYR A 100 10.01 -6.77 -10.12
CA TYR A 100 10.77 -5.58 -9.75
C TYR A 100 10.29 -4.34 -10.52
N LEU A 101 10.06 -4.45 -11.84
CA LEU A 101 9.52 -3.35 -12.64
C LEU A 101 8.11 -2.97 -12.20
N ASN A 102 7.22 -3.95 -11.97
CA ASN A 102 5.86 -3.70 -11.46
C ASN A 102 5.88 -2.97 -10.11
N MET A 103 6.79 -3.36 -9.21
CA MET A 103 7.00 -2.68 -7.93
C MET A 103 7.38 -1.20 -8.11
N LEU A 104 8.21 -0.87 -9.11
CA LEU A 104 8.61 0.51 -9.39
C LEU A 104 7.47 1.35 -10.00
N GLU A 105 6.55 0.72 -10.74
CA GLU A 105 5.41 1.40 -11.34
C GLU A 105 4.34 1.78 -10.30
N ILE A 106 4.14 0.94 -9.29
CA ILE A 106 3.18 1.19 -8.21
C ILE A 106 3.78 2.09 -7.15
N LYS A 107 3.13 3.25 -6.91
CA LYS A 107 3.54 4.15 -5.82
C LYS A 107 3.22 3.51 -4.47
N GLY A 108 4.25 3.32 -3.64
CA GLY A 108 4.14 2.55 -2.39
C GLY A 108 4.56 1.08 -2.55
N GLY A 109 4.93 0.64 -3.76
CA GLY A 109 5.33 -0.74 -4.03
C GLY A 109 6.61 -1.14 -3.30
N LYS A 110 7.62 -0.25 -3.28
CA LYS A 110 8.88 -0.51 -2.56
C LYS A 110 8.66 -0.70 -1.06
N GLU A 111 7.85 0.17 -0.45
CA GLU A 111 7.49 0.10 0.96
C GLU A 111 6.74 -1.20 1.28
N LEU A 112 5.86 -1.65 0.39
CA LEU A 112 5.18 -2.95 0.54
C LEU A 112 6.17 -4.12 0.53
N PHE A 113 7.14 -4.12 -0.38
CA PHE A 113 8.18 -5.16 -0.40
C PHE A 113 9.08 -5.12 0.85
N GLN A 114 9.36 -3.93 1.38
CA GLN A 114 10.06 -3.77 2.66
C GLN A 114 9.28 -4.39 3.82
N LEU A 115 7.96 -4.24 3.87
CA LEU A 115 7.11 -4.89 4.88
C LEU A 115 7.13 -6.42 4.79
N ILE A 116 7.41 -6.99 3.62
CA ILE A 116 7.57 -8.45 3.42
C ILE A 116 8.96 -8.92 3.92
N GLY A 117 9.89 -7.98 4.15
CA GLY A 117 11.27 -8.22 4.56
C GLY A 117 12.27 -8.13 3.41
N TYR A 118 11.86 -7.69 2.22
CA TYR A 118 12.78 -7.44 1.12
C TYR A 118 13.49 -6.10 1.28
N ALA A 119 14.80 -6.09 1.11
CA ALA A 119 15.61 -4.91 0.93
C ALA A 119 16.15 -4.87 -0.50
N GLU A 120 16.39 -3.65 -0.98
CA GLU A 120 17.05 -3.44 -2.26
C GLU A 120 18.56 -3.67 -2.09
N VAL A 121 19.14 -4.52 -2.92
CA VAL A 121 20.58 -4.85 -2.83
C VAL A 121 21.38 -4.19 -3.94
N ASP A 122 20.80 -4.05 -5.15
CA ASP A 122 21.29 -3.18 -6.22
C ASP A 122 20.23 -3.03 -7.34
N HIS A 123 20.64 -2.58 -8.53
CA HIS A 123 19.79 -2.42 -9.72
C HIS A 123 19.27 -3.75 -10.32
N ARG A 124 19.61 -4.90 -9.72
CA ARG A 124 19.29 -6.24 -10.23
C ARG A 124 18.17 -6.93 -9.45
N GLY A 125 17.74 -6.37 -8.32
CA GLY A 125 16.54 -6.88 -7.64
C GLY A 125 16.47 -6.62 -6.14
N LEU A 126 15.62 -7.40 -5.49
CA LEU A 126 15.36 -7.37 -4.06
C LEU A 126 15.90 -8.65 -3.41
N GLU A 127 16.46 -8.52 -2.20
CA GLU A 127 16.88 -9.64 -1.36
C GLU A 127 16.25 -9.53 0.02
N ARG A 128 15.96 -10.67 0.65
CA ARG A 128 15.34 -10.66 1.96
C ARG A 128 16.38 -10.67 3.08
N PHE A 129 16.05 -9.97 4.16
CA PHE A 129 16.69 -10.13 5.46
C PHE A 129 15.74 -10.81 6.45
N GLU A 130 16.30 -11.62 7.34
CA GLU A 130 15.58 -12.42 8.33
C GLU A 130 14.61 -11.56 9.15
N GLU A 131 13.29 -11.84 9.08
CA GLU A 131 12.31 -11.20 9.96
C GLU A 131 11.07 -12.08 10.24
N ASN A 132 10.36 -11.66 11.29
CA ASN A 132 9.30 -12.30 12.06
C ASN A 132 8.14 -12.84 11.21
N ILE A 133 7.98 -14.17 11.17
CA ILE A 133 6.95 -14.88 10.37
C ILE A 133 5.53 -14.39 10.71
N SER A 134 5.30 -13.99 11.97
CA SER A 134 3.98 -13.52 12.42
C SER A 134 3.54 -12.24 11.70
N ASP A 135 4.46 -11.31 11.46
CA ASP A 135 4.15 -10.03 10.80
C ASP A 135 3.89 -10.24 9.30
N LEU A 136 4.58 -11.20 8.67
CA LEU A 136 4.31 -11.59 7.29
C LEU A 136 2.90 -12.18 7.12
N MET A 137 2.43 -12.99 8.05
CA MET A 137 1.09 -13.60 7.97
C MET A 137 -0.02 -12.56 8.13
N GLU A 138 0.13 -11.62 9.06
CA GLU A 138 -0.82 -10.51 9.20
C GLU A 138 -0.80 -9.57 7.98
N LEU A 139 0.38 -9.34 7.38
CA LEU A 139 0.51 -8.59 6.14
C LEU A 139 -0.15 -9.30 4.96
N LEU A 140 0.01 -10.62 4.85
CA LEU A 140 -0.66 -11.43 3.82
C LEU A 140 -2.19 -11.34 3.95
N VAL A 141 -2.72 -11.41 5.18
CA VAL A 141 -4.15 -11.19 5.43
C VAL A 141 -4.58 -9.79 4.97
N ASP A 142 -3.79 -8.75 5.25
CA ASP A 142 -4.07 -7.39 4.78
C ASP A 142 -4.07 -7.29 3.25
N ILE A 143 -3.10 -7.91 2.56
CA ILE A 143 -3.02 -7.92 1.10
C ILE A 143 -4.25 -8.62 0.49
N ILE A 144 -4.67 -9.75 1.05
CA ILE A 144 -5.85 -10.48 0.61
C ILE A 144 -7.11 -9.62 0.76
N ILE A 145 -7.26 -8.94 1.90
CA ILE A 145 -8.38 -8.01 2.14
C ILE A 145 -8.34 -6.86 1.13
N ALA A 146 -7.18 -6.23 0.92
CA ALA A 146 -7.01 -5.13 -0.03
C ALA A 146 -7.37 -5.54 -1.47
N ARG A 147 -6.92 -6.74 -1.89
CA ARG A 147 -7.25 -7.31 -3.19
C ARG A 147 -8.75 -7.59 -3.30
N CYS A 148 -9.38 -8.11 -2.25
CA CYS A 148 -10.83 -8.34 -2.21
C CYS A 148 -11.63 -7.03 -2.38
N GLU A 149 -11.28 -5.98 -1.62
CA GLU A 149 -11.90 -4.64 -1.73
C GLU A 149 -11.77 -4.08 -3.15
N LEU A 150 -10.56 -4.14 -3.76
CA LEU A 150 -10.35 -3.66 -5.13
C LEU A 150 -11.06 -4.49 -6.19
N THR A 151 -11.03 -5.82 -6.07
CA THR A 151 -11.63 -6.72 -7.05
C THR A 151 -13.12 -6.45 -7.15
N GLU A 152 -13.83 -6.46 -6.02
CA GLU A 152 -15.27 -6.23 -6.02
C GLU A 152 -15.61 -4.77 -6.40
N TYR A 153 -14.74 -3.80 -6.10
CA TYR A 153 -14.92 -2.42 -6.54
C TYR A 153 -14.79 -2.27 -8.06
N LEU A 154 -13.80 -2.91 -8.67
CA LEU A 154 -13.58 -2.88 -10.11
C LEU A 154 -14.66 -3.66 -10.88
N LEU A 155 -15.30 -4.64 -10.24
CA LEU A 155 -16.44 -5.39 -10.78
C LEU A 155 -17.79 -4.67 -10.57
N ASP A 156 -17.82 -3.53 -9.89
CA ASP A 156 -19.05 -2.81 -9.49
C ASP A 156 -19.99 -3.62 -8.56
N ASP A 157 -19.45 -4.65 -7.89
CA ASP A 157 -20.16 -5.54 -6.96
C ASP A 157 -19.87 -5.21 -5.48
N HIS A 158 -19.03 -4.21 -5.22
CA HIS A 158 -18.64 -3.83 -3.87
C HIS A 158 -19.83 -3.28 -3.07
N PRO A 159 -20.12 -3.77 -1.84
CA PRO A 159 -21.30 -3.33 -1.07
C PRO A 159 -21.20 -1.87 -0.57
N HIS A 160 -19.98 -1.35 -0.43
CA HIS A 160 -19.71 0.00 0.08
C HIS A 160 -18.68 0.76 -0.79
N PRO A 161 -18.93 0.96 -2.09
CA PRO A 161 -17.93 1.49 -3.03
C PRO A 161 -17.52 2.94 -2.69
N HIS A 162 -18.39 3.64 -1.96
CA HIS A 162 -18.15 5.00 -1.48
C HIS A 162 -16.96 5.10 -0.51
N TYR A 163 -16.59 4.04 0.23
CA TYR A 163 -15.40 4.07 1.10
C TYR A 163 -14.09 4.18 0.31
N ILE A 164 -14.01 3.50 -0.84
CA ILE A 164 -12.85 3.58 -1.74
C ILE A 164 -12.83 4.94 -2.43
N LEU A 165 -13.96 5.37 -2.99
CA LEU A 165 -14.08 6.68 -3.65
C LEU A 165 -13.75 7.85 -2.72
N HIS A 166 -14.22 7.80 -1.47
CA HIS A 166 -13.93 8.83 -0.47
C HIS A 166 -12.44 8.90 -0.17
N THR A 167 -11.80 7.74 0.04
CA THR A 167 -10.35 7.65 0.31
C THR A 167 -9.53 8.26 -0.83
N ILE A 168 -9.89 7.97 -2.09
CA ILE A 168 -9.23 8.52 -3.27
C ILE A 168 -9.40 10.05 -3.34
N LYS A 169 -10.62 10.55 -3.10
CA LYS A 169 -10.95 11.99 -3.19
C LYS A 169 -10.32 12.81 -2.07
N GLU A 170 -10.42 12.36 -0.82
CA GLU A 170 -9.83 13.06 0.33
C GLU A 170 -8.33 13.28 0.16
N PHE A 171 -7.63 12.30 -0.40
CA PHE A 171 -6.20 12.44 -0.66
C PHE A 171 -5.90 13.36 -1.85
N ALA A 172 -6.69 13.32 -2.92
CA ALA A 172 -6.55 14.22 -4.06
C ALA A 172 -6.72 15.71 -3.65
N ASP A 173 -7.59 15.98 -2.68
CA ASP A 173 -7.86 17.33 -2.16
C ASP A 173 -6.89 17.76 -1.03
N SER A 174 -6.09 16.84 -0.49
CA SER A 174 -5.10 17.16 0.54
C SER A 174 -3.92 17.96 -0.02
N ASP A 175 -3.48 19.01 0.70
CA ASP A 175 -2.32 19.84 0.31
C ASP A 175 -1.01 19.03 0.19
N HIS A 176 -0.96 17.83 0.78
CA HIS A 176 0.12 16.86 0.60
C HIS A 176 0.23 16.34 -0.84
N PHE A 177 -0.89 16.07 -1.51
CA PHE A 177 -0.89 15.56 -2.88
C PHE A 177 -0.47 16.63 -3.89
N LYS A 178 -0.85 17.90 -3.66
CA LYS A 178 -0.37 19.05 -4.44
C LYS A 178 1.15 19.22 -4.34
N ALA A 179 1.72 19.01 -3.16
CA ALA A 179 3.18 19.06 -2.96
C ALA A 179 3.90 17.88 -3.66
N ILE A 180 3.35 16.66 -3.59
CA ILE A 180 3.93 15.46 -4.23
C ILE A 180 3.85 15.54 -5.77
N THR A 181 2.74 16.03 -6.33
CA THR A 181 2.62 16.24 -7.78
C THR A 181 3.58 17.32 -8.29
N PHE A 182 3.81 18.39 -7.52
CA PHE A 182 4.82 19.40 -7.86
C PHE A 182 6.25 18.82 -7.85
N LEU A 183 6.56 17.93 -6.91
CA LEU A 183 7.88 17.27 -6.83
C LEU A 183 8.16 16.34 -8.01
N HIS A 184 7.14 15.66 -8.53
CA HIS A 184 7.29 14.76 -9.69
C HIS A 184 7.49 15.50 -11.02
N GLN A 185 7.31 16.83 -11.05
CA GLN A 185 7.61 17.67 -12.21
C GLN A 185 9.03 18.26 -12.17
N ILE A 186 9.75 18.10 -11.06
CA ILE A 186 11.13 18.58 -10.92
C ILE A 186 12.07 17.41 -11.20
N PRO A 187 12.95 17.48 -12.21
CA PRO A 187 13.94 16.44 -12.44
C PRO A 187 14.81 16.26 -11.19
N LEU A 188 14.91 15.03 -10.65
CA LEU A 188 15.64 14.72 -9.41
C LEU A 188 17.10 15.23 -9.41
N LYS A 189 17.72 15.32 -10.60
CA LYS A 189 19.07 15.88 -10.80
C LYS A 189 19.19 17.38 -10.46
N SER A 190 18.07 18.07 -10.27
CA SER A 190 17.99 19.53 -9.99
C SER A 190 17.96 19.86 -8.50
N ILE A 191 17.68 18.88 -7.64
CA ILE A 191 17.44 19.08 -6.20
C ILE A 191 18.75 18.80 -5.45
N ARG A 192 19.39 19.85 -4.91
CA ARG A 192 20.63 19.70 -4.13
C ARG A 192 20.41 19.51 -2.63
N GLN A 193 19.33 20.06 -2.08
CA GLN A 193 19.08 20.01 -0.65
C GLN A 193 17.59 20.20 -0.36
N VAL A 194 17.06 19.39 0.56
CA VAL A 194 15.71 19.54 1.11
C VAL A 194 15.87 20.06 2.53
N VAL A 195 15.34 21.26 2.80
CA VAL A 195 15.34 21.83 4.16
C VAL A 195 13.91 21.83 4.67
N ILE A 196 13.66 21.06 5.74
CA ILE A 196 12.40 21.06 6.45
C ILE A 196 12.49 22.13 7.54
N LEU A 197 11.80 23.24 7.37
CA LEU A 197 11.62 24.20 8.45
C LEU A 197 10.34 23.87 9.21
N GLN A 198 10.50 23.47 10.46
CA GLN A 198 9.42 23.41 11.43
C GLN A 198 9.34 24.75 12.15
N ASN A 199 8.20 25.41 12.07
CA ASN A 199 7.84 26.40 13.08
C ASN A 199 6.52 25.96 13.72
N ASN A 200 6.34 26.24 15.02
CA ASN A 200 5.49 25.54 16.00
C ASN A 200 4.00 25.29 15.67
N LYS A 201 3.50 25.63 14.47
CA LYS A 201 2.16 25.26 13.99
C LYS A 201 2.07 24.88 12.50
N ASN A 202 3.13 24.95 11.69
CA ASN A 202 3.12 24.56 10.27
C ASN A 202 4.50 24.01 9.82
N LYS A 203 4.50 22.90 9.07
CA LYS A 203 5.69 22.40 8.37
C LYS A 203 5.76 23.06 6.99
N THR A 204 6.83 23.80 6.70
CA THR A 204 7.07 24.36 5.37
C THR A 204 8.28 23.67 4.76
N LEU A 205 8.06 23.03 3.60
CA LEU A 205 9.12 22.45 2.78
C LEU A 205 9.69 23.52 1.86
N ILE A 206 11.00 23.77 1.95
CA ILE A 206 11.71 24.69 1.05
C ILE A 206 12.68 23.87 0.19
N PHE A 207 12.55 24.04 -1.13
CA PHE A 207 13.45 23.45 -2.11
C PHE A 207 14.36 24.55 -2.67
N LEU A 208 15.67 24.38 -2.52
CA LEU A 208 16.66 25.28 -3.13
C LEU A 208 17.10 24.73 -4.48
N ASN A 209 16.69 25.39 -5.57
CA ASN A 209 17.11 25.09 -6.94
C ASN A 209 18.14 26.16 -7.41
N LYS A 210 19.16 25.74 -8.17
CA LYS A 210 20.23 26.62 -8.71
C LYS A 210 19.71 27.85 -9.48
N ASN A 211 18.50 27.78 -10.05
CA ASN A 211 17.96 28.81 -10.94
C ASN A 211 16.72 29.54 -10.40
N VAL A 212 16.30 29.30 -9.16
CA VAL A 212 15.09 29.95 -8.62
C VAL A 212 15.32 30.37 -7.17
N SER A 213 15.83 31.58 -6.98
CA SER A 213 15.73 32.31 -5.71
C SER A 213 14.35 32.94 -5.59
N ARG A 214 13.31 32.13 -5.38
CA ARG A 214 12.00 32.64 -4.96
C ARG A 214 11.46 31.82 -3.78
N LEU A 215 11.37 32.50 -2.63
CA LEU A 215 10.59 32.09 -1.48
C LEU A 215 9.11 32.11 -1.87
N LEU A 216 8.49 30.94 -2.00
CA LEU A 216 7.03 30.83 -2.09
C LEU A 216 6.49 30.78 -0.65
N LYS A 217 5.95 31.91 -0.17
CA LYS A 217 5.10 31.93 1.02
C LYS A 217 3.74 31.33 0.64
N CYS A 218 3.32 30.27 1.33
CA CYS A 218 1.91 29.86 1.30
C CYS A 218 1.04 31.03 1.79
N PRO A 219 -0.07 31.35 1.11
CA PRO A 219 -1.00 32.35 1.61
C PRO A 219 -1.68 31.81 2.87
N SER A 220 -1.47 32.49 3.99
CA SER A 220 -2.26 32.28 5.20
C SER A 220 -3.69 32.73 4.93
N LYS A 221 -4.66 31.83 5.04
CA LYS A 221 -6.09 32.17 5.04
C LYS A 221 -6.38 33.05 6.26
N THR A 222 -6.74 34.30 6.03
CA THR A 222 -7.63 35.09 6.89
C THR A 222 -9.07 34.75 6.58
#